data_AF-Q8YSC5-F1
#
_entry.id   AF-Q8YSC5-F1
#
_cell.length_a   1.000
_cell.length_b   1.000
_cell.length_c   1.000
_cell.angle_alpha   90.00
_cell.angle_beta   90.00
_cell.angle_gamma   90.00
#
_symmetry.space_group_name_H-M   'P 1'
#
loop_
_entity.id
_entity.type
_entity.pdbx_description
1 polymer ?
#
loop_
_entity_poly.entity_id
_entity_poly.type
_entity_poly.pdbx_seq_one_letter_code
_entity_poly.pdbx_strand_id
1 'polypeptide(L)'
;MSTEKIYHLFRLWCKITLSTFVGLNALALLLLVLLSVLRVPSFNIGNDALWLLRWQYEQSTGFVIVFNPWILLTIAAVIGFVGVYLRRNSQQHRRRTK
;
A
#
# COMPACT_ATOMS: atom_id res chain seq x y z
N MET A 1 -11.60 26.19 -10.41
CA MET A 1 -12.08 25.05 -9.59
C MET A 1 -12.10 25.56 -8.15
N SER A 2 -13.24 25.54 -7.44
CA SER A 2 -13.29 26.18 -6.11
C SER A 2 -12.41 25.42 -5.12
N THR A 3 -11.73 26.14 -4.24
CA THR A 3 -10.81 25.63 -3.22
C THR A 3 -11.44 24.53 -2.36
N GLU A 4 -12.72 24.65 -2.04
CA GLU A 4 -13.53 23.63 -1.34
C GLU A 4 -13.54 22.26 -2.04
N LYS A 5 -13.67 22.25 -3.37
CA LYS A 5 -13.69 21.00 -4.15
C LYS A 5 -12.32 20.32 -4.16
N ILE A 6 -11.26 21.12 -4.24
CA ILE A 6 -9.88 20.62 -4.20
C ILE A 6 -9.59 20.04 -2.82
N TYR A 7 -9.96 20.74 -1.75
CA TYR A 7 -9.80 20.28 -0.38
C TYR A 7 -10.54 18.96 -0.12
N HIS A 8 -11.79 18.84 -0.59
CA HIS A 8 -12.54 17.60 -0.43
C HIS A 8 -11.92 16.42 -1.20
N LEU A 9 -11.41 16.65 -2.41
CA LEU A 9 -10.70 15.63 -3.19
C LEU A 9 -9.38 15.22 -2.52
N PHE A 10 -8.62 16.19 -2.01
CA PHE A 10 -7.38 15.93 -1.29
C PHE A 10 -7.64 15.14 0.00
N ARG A 11 -8.65 15.51 0.79
CA ARG A 11 -9.04 14.79 2.00
C ARG A 11 -9.49 13.37 1.68
N LEU A 12 -10.23 13.19 0.59
CA LEU A 12 -10.64 11.87 0.12
C LEU A 12 -9.42 11.02 -0.27
N TRP A 13 -8.51 11.59 -1.05
CA TRP A 13 -7.26 10.95 -1.46
C TRP A 13 -6.43 10.52 -0.25
N CYS A 14 -6.26 11.42 0.72
CA CYS A 14 -5.51 11.14 1.94
C CYS A 14 -6.16 10.01 2.76
N LYS A 15 -7.49 9.99 2.90
CA LYS A 15 -8.20 8.89 3.58
C LYS A 15 -7.99 7.54 2.89
N ILE A 16 -8.07 7.48 1.56
CA ILE A 16 -7.86 6.23 0.81
C ILE A 16 -6.39 5.81 0.95
N THR A 17 -5.45 6.72 0.75
CA THR A 17 -4.01 6.47 0.88
C THR A 17 -3.67 5.91 2.25
N LEU A 18 -4.17 6.53 3.33
CA LEU A 18 -3.93 6.07 4.70
C LEU A 18 -4.54 4.68 4.92
N SER A 19 -5.78 4.46 4.49
CA SER A 19 -6.43 3.15 4.59
C SER A 19 -5.67 2.07 3.84
N THR A 20 -5.19 2.36 2.63
CA THR A 20 -4.39 1.44 1.82
C THR A 20 -3.05 1.16 2.48
N PHE A 21 -2.38 2.18 3.01
CA PHE A 21 -1.10 2.03 3.71
C PHE A 21 -1.24 1.12 4.93
N VAL A 22 -2.27 1.32 5.76
CA VAL A 22 -2.57 0.45 6.91
C VAL A 22 -2.88 -0.98 6.44
N GLY A 23 -3.68 -1.13 5.38
CA GLY A 23 -4.00 -2.43 4.80
C GLY A 23 -2.77 -3.18 4.28
N LEU A 24 -1.85 -2.48 3.61
CA LEU A 24 -0.58 -3.05 3.15
C LEU A 24 0.31 -3.49 4.31
N ASN A 25 0.34 -2.73 5.41
CA ASN A 25 1.06 -3.13 6.62
C ASN A 25 0.44 -4.37 7.28
N ALA A 26 -0.89 -4.46 7.34
CA ALA A 26 -1.56 -5.66 7.83
C ALA A 26 -1.25 -6.89 6.95
N LEU A 27 -1.22 -6.70 5.63
CA LEU A 27 -0.89 -7.75 4.67
C LEU A 27 0.59 -8.17 4.78
N ALA A 28 1.49 -7.21 5.04
CA ALA A 28 2.89 -7.48 5.34
C ALA A 28 3.07 -8.35 6.60
N LEU A 29 2.32 -8.07 7.67
CA LEU A 29 2.33 -8.91 8.88
C LEU A 29 1.76 -10.30 8.62
N LEU A 30 0.72 -10.41 7.79
CA LEU A 30 0.18 -11.71 7.40
C LEU A 30 1.18 -12.51 6.56
N LEU A 31 1.91 -11.84 5.66
CA LEU A 31 2.98 -12.44 4.87
C LEU A 31 4.14 -12.89 5.77
N LEU A 32 4.51 -12.11 6.80
CA LEU A 32 5.50 -12.50 7.81
C LEU A 32 5.14 -13.86 8.43
N VAL A 33 3.90 -13.99 8.91
CA VAL A 33 3.41 -15.23 9.53
C VAL A 33 3.45 -16.38 8.53
N LEU A 34 2.97 -16.16 7.31
CA LEU A 34 2.93 -17.19 6.26
C LEU A 34 4.34 -17.70 5.90
N LEU A 35 5.29 -16.79 5.63
CA LEU A 35 6.67 -17.13 5.29
C LEU A 35 7.40 -17.82 6.45
N SER A 36 7.09 -17.42 7.69
CA SER A 36 7.63 -18.05 8.90
C SER A 36 7.16 -19.49 9.04
N VAL A 37 5.85 -19.75 8.83
CA VAL A 37 5.28 -21.10 8.89
C VAL A 37 5.82 -22.00 7.79
N LEU A 38 5.97 -21.46 6.56
CA LEU A 38 6.52 -22.19 5.42
C LEU A 38 8.05 -22.35 5.46
N ARG A 39 8.74 -21.69 6.41
CA ARG A 39 10.21 -21.67 6.53
C ARG A 39 10.91 -21.36 5.20
N VAL A 40 10.41 -20.35 4.50
CA VAL A 40 10.93 -19.96 3.18
C VAL A 40 12.38 -19.48 3.34
N PRO A 41 13.32 -19.88 2.47
CA PRO A 41 14.71 -19.39 2.52
C PRO A 41 14.77 -17.88 2.31
N SER A 42 15.84 -17.24 2.79
CA SER A 42 16.06 -15.80 2.66
C SER A 42 15.99 -15.33 1.20
N PHE A 43 15.24 -14.27 0.95
CA PHE A 43 15.14 -13.66 -0.37
C PHE A 43 14.94 -12.16 -0.26
N ASN A 44 15.35 -11.44 -1.29
CA ASN A 44 15.13 -10.00 -1.42
C ASN A 44 14.36 -9.73 -2.72
N ILE A 45 13.32 -8.91 -2.63
CA ILE A 45 12.58 -8.42 -3.79
C ILE A 45 12.99 -6.97 -4.02
N GLY A 46 13.76 -6.76 -5.08
CA GLY A 46 14.28 -5.46 -5.51
C GLY A 46 15.80 -5.43 -5.53
N ASN A 47 16.36 -4.23 -5.69
CA ASN A 47 17.81 -4.01 -5.73
C ASN A 47 18.29 -3.33 -4.43
N ASP A 48 19.59 -3.27 -4.17
CA ASP A 48 20.14 -2.77 -2.90
C ASP A 48 19.62 -1.37 -2.50
N ALA A 49 19.43 -0.47 -3.48
CA ALA A 49 18.91 0.88 -3.28
C ALA A 49 17.37 0.98 -3.30
N LEU A 50 16.68 0.06 -3.98
CA LEU A 50 15.23 0.05 -4.16
C LEU A 50 14.69 -1.36 -3.89
N TRP A 51 14.67 -1.72 -2.62
CA TRP A 51 14.12 -2.99 -2.14
C TRP A 51 12.70 -2.78 -1.64
N LEU A 52 11.78 -3.65 -2.07
CA LEU A 52 10.39 -3.64 -1.65
C LEU A 52 10.22 -4.48 -0.38
N LEU A 53 10.82 -5.67 -0.38
CA LEU A 53 10.68 -6.68 0.65
C LEU A 53 12.01 -7.41 0.86
N ARG A 54 12.51 -7.38 2.08
CA ARG A 54 13.64 -8.21 2.53
C ARG A 54 13.11 -9.24 3.49
N TRP A 55 13.26 -10.50 3.12
CA TRP A 55 12.98 -11.64 3.97
C TRP A 55 14.30 -12.29 4.35
N GLN A 56 14.62 -12.26 5.65
CA GLN A 56 15.80 -12.92 6.20
C GLN A 56 15.35 -14.02 7.16
N TYR A 57 15.72 -15.24 6.79
CA TYR A 57 15.69 -16.41 7.65
C TYR A 57 17.08 -16.63 8.23
N GLU A 58 17.28 -16.27 9.50
CA GLU A 58 18.54 -16.48 10.20
C GLU A 58 18.31 -17.46 11.36
N GLN A 59 19.01 -18.60 11.35
CA GLN A 59 18.81 -19.67 12.33
C GLN A 59 19.07 -19.24 13.79
N SER A 60 19.85 -18.16 14.00
CA SER A 60 20.24 -17.65 15.31
C SER A 60 19.40 -16.47 15.83
N THR A 61 18.78 -15.68 14.97
CA THR A 61 18.08 -14.42 15.32
C THR A 61 16.59 -14.42 14.97
N GLY A 62 16.09 -15.44 14.25
CA GLY A 62 14.68 -15.63 13.96
C GLY A 62 14.25 -15.16 12.56
N PHE A 63 12.95 -14.97 12.39
CA PHE A 63 12.34 -14.53 11.14
C PHE A 63 12.22 -13.00 11.10
N VAL A 64 12.87 -12.36 10.13
CA VAL A 64 12.79 -10.90 9.96
C VAL A 64 12.21 -10.58 8.58
N ILE A 65 11.05 -9.94 8.58
CA ILE A 65 10.51 -9.27 7.40
C ILE A 65 10.80 -7.78 7.53
N VAL A 66 11.37 -7.18 6.49
CA VAL A 66 11.50 -5.73 6.40
C VAL A 66 10.85 -5.30 5.10
N PHE A 67 9.94 -4.33 5.19
CA PHE A 67 9.42 -3.63 4.03
C PHE A 67 9.96 -2.20 4.00
N ASN A 68 10.17 -1.67 2.80
CA ASN A 68 10.57 -0.28 2.67
C ASN A 68 9.33 0.63 2.82
N PRO A 69 9.25 1.42 3.90
CA PRO A 69 8.06 2.23 4.18
C PRO A 69 7.82 3.29 3.11
N TRP A 70 8.87 3.79 2.46
CA TRP A 70 8.76 4.77 1.38
C TRP A 70 8.13 4.18 0.12
N ILE A 71 8.50 2.94 -0.23
CA ILE A 71 7.89 2.26 -1.38
C ILE A 71 6.45 1.89 -1.07
N LEU A 72 6.15 1.40 0.14
CA LEU A 72 4.78 1.14 0.58
C LEU A 72 3.91 2.40 0.53
N LEU A 73 4.44 3.53 1.00
CA LEU A 73 3.74 4.81 0.95
C LEU A 73 3.50 5.27 -0.49
N THR A 74 4.48 5.08 -1.38
CA THR A 74 4.36 5.41 -2.81
C THR A 74 3.27 4.57 -3.47
N ILE A 75 3.24 3.26 -3.22
CA ILE A 75 2.19 2.35 -3.71
C ILE A 75 0.83 2.79 -3.18
N ALA A 76 0.73 3.07 -1.88
CA ALA A 76 -0.50 3.53 -1.26
C ALA A 76 -1.00 4.87 -1.85
N ALA A 77 -0.10 5.80 -2.15
CA ALA A 77 -0.41 7.09 -2.76
C ALA A 77 -0.96 6.94 -4.19
N VAL A 78 -0.35 6.05 -4.99
CA VAL A 78 -0.82 5.72 -6.34
C VAL A 78 -2.20 5.07 -6.30
N ILE A 79 -2.40 4.08 -5.41
CA ILE A 79 -3.72 3.44 -5.21
C ILE A 79 -4.75 4.48 -4.74
N GLY A 80 -4.36 5.36 -3.82
CA GLY A 80 -5.19 6.47 -3.36
C GLY A 80 -5.65 7.35 -4.53
N PHE A 81 -4.73 7.68 -5.45
CA PHE A 81 -5.02 8.50 -6.62
C PHE A 81 -6.01 7.79 -7.56
N VAL A 82 -5.75 6.53 -7.88
CA VAL A 82 -6.65 5.70 -8.72
C VAL A 82 -8.02 5.55 -8.05
N GLY A 83 -8.08 5.35 -6.74
CA GLY A 83 -9.32 5.24 -5.97
C GLY A 83 -10.17 6.51 -6.04
N VAL A 84 -9.54 7.70 -5.94
CA VAL A 84 -10.23 8.97 -6.14
C VAL A 84 -10.72 9.13 -7.58
N TYR A 85 -9.90 8.77 -8.57
CA TYR A 85 -10.26 8.84 -9.98
C TYR A 85 -11.48 7.98 -10.31
N LEU A 86 -11.46 6.71 -9.89
CA LEU A 86 -12.57 5.77 -10.08
C LEU A 86 -13.85 6.24 -9.40
N ARG A 87 -13.76 6.73 -8.15
CA ARG A 87 -14.92 7.24 -7.41
C ARG A 87 -15.53 8.47 -8.09
N ARG A 88 -14.70 9.36 -8.64
CA ARG A 88 -15.16 10.52 -9.40
C ARG A 88 -15.89 10.10 -10.68
N ASN A 89 -15.32 9.15 -11.42
CA ASN A 89 -15.92 8.66 -12.66
C ASN A 89 -17.28 7.97 -12.40
N SER A 90 -17.35 7.13 -11.36
CA SER A 90 -18.60 6.48 -10.93
C SER A 90 -19.71 7.46 -10.56
N GLN A 91 -19.39 8.52 -9.80
CA GLN A 91 -20.37 9.56 -9.46
C GLN A 91 -20.86 10.34 -10.68
N GLN A 92 -20.00 10.56 -11.66
CA GLN A 92 -20.34 11.26 -12.90
C GLN A 92 -21.23 10.38 -13.79
N HIS A 93 -21.01 9.06 -13.80
CA HIS A 93 -21.85 8.12 -14.54
C HIS A 93 -23.26 8.01 -13.94
N ARG A 94 -23.36 7.92 -12.60
CA ARG A 94 -24.64 7.84 -11.88
C ARG A 94 -25.53 9.09 -12.00
N ARG A 95 -24.94 10.25 -12.36
CA ARG A 95 -25.68 11.49 -12.63
C ARG A 95 -26.16 11.62 -14.08
N ARG A 96 -25.62 10.82 -15.00
CA ARG A 96 -26.06 10.79 -16.41
C ARG A 96 -27.17 9.77 -16.66
N THR A 97 -27.31 8.78 -15.78
CA THR A 97 -28.36 7.75 -15.84
C THR A 97 -29.60 8.08 -15.01
N LYS A 98 -29.68 9.30 -14.47
CA LYS A 98 -30.82 9.85 -13.73
C LYS A 98 -31.32 11.07 -14.46
#